data_AF-A0A8T3ZZH1-F1
#
_entry.id   AF-A0A8T3ZZH1-F1
#
_cell.length_a   1.000
_cell.length_b   1.000
_cell.length_c   1.000
_cell.angle_alpha   90.00
_cell.angle_beta   90.00
_cell.angle_gamma   90.00
#
_symmetry.space_group_name_H-M   'P 1'
#
loop_
_entity.id
_entity.type
_entity.pdbx_description
1 polymer ?
#
loop_
_entity_poly.entity_id
_entity_poly.type
_entity_poly.pdbx_seq_one_letter_code
_entity_poly.pdbx_strand_id
1 'polypeptide(L)' 'MDVKYTPNGPKGRTCGDCVHFSPTKEKKGVGTCFGHDVIDSGSCNFFKKKQ' A
#
# COMPACT_ATOMS: atom_id res chain seq x y z
N MET A 1 -9.57 10.63 10.52
CA MET A 1 -8.11 10.68 10.25
C MET A 1 -7.91 10.27 8.81
N ASP A 2 -7.24 11.10 8.01
CA ASP A 2 -7.07 10.87 6.58
C ASP A 2 -5.82 10.01 6.29
N VAL A 3 -5.95 9.10 5.34
CA VAL A 3 -4.83 8.28 4.85
C VAL A 3 -4.05 9.09 3.84
N LYS A 4 -2.80 9.43 4.17
CA LYS A 4 -1.88 10.15 3.29
C LYS A 4 -1.08 9.16 2.47
N TYR A 5 -1.53 8.89 1.25
CA TYR A 5 -0.82 8.03 0.31
C TYR A 5 0.34 8.76 -0.36
N THR A 6 1.47 8.08 -0.46
CA THR A 6 2.62 8.50 -1.26
C THR A 6 2.87 7.46 -2.36
N PRO A 7 3.09 7.88 -3.61
CA PRO A 7 3.35 6.94 -4.71
C PRO A 7 4.71 6.24 -4.59
N ASN A 8 5.65 6.83 -3.85
CA ASN A 8 6.95 6.25 -3.57
C ASN A 8 7.10 6.03 -2.07
N GLY A 9 7.12 4.77 -1.66
CA GLY A 9 7.44 4.36 -0.30
C GLY A 9 8.94 4.20 -0.10
N PRO A 10 9.44 4.36 1.15
CA PRO A 10 10.79 3.93 1.49
C PRO A 10 10.96 2.42 1.26
N LYS A 11 12.18 1.97 0.93
CA LYS A 11 12.50 0.53 0.83
C LYS A 11 12.10 -0.20 2.12
N GLY A 12 11.32 -1.27 1.98
CA GLY A 12 10.81 -2.07 3.11
C GLY A 12 9.66 -1.44 3.90
N ARG A 13 9.12 -0.32 3.38
CA ARG A 13 7.98 0.40 3.96
C ARG A 13 6.96 0.74 2.89
N THR A 14 6.70 -0.20 1.98
CA THR A 14 5.78 -0.01 0.85
C THR A 14 4.44 -0.70 1.06
N CYS A 15 3.43 -0.37 0.26
CA CYS A 15 2.12 -1.00 0.30
C CYS A 15 2.23 -2.52 0.12
N GLY A 16 3.11 -3.02 -0.76
CA GLY A 16 3.35 -4.46 -0.92
C GLY A 16 3.72 -5.18 0.40
N ASP A 17 4.52 -4.51 1.23
CA ASP A 17 4.96 -4.99 2.55
C ASP A 17 3.94 -4.73 3.68
N CYS A 18 2.82 -4.06 3.40
CA CYS A 18 1.84 -3.63 4.39
C CYS A 18 0.74 -4.68 4.62
N VAL A 19 0.33 -4.91 5.88
CA VAL A 19 -0.76 -5.83 6.24
C VAL A 19 -2.13 -5.40 5.71
N HIS A 20 -2.31 -4.11 5.46
CA HIS A 20 -3.58 -3.55 5.00
C HIS A 20 -3.73 -3.60 3.47
N PHE A 21 -2.66 -3.96 2.76
CA PHE A 21 -2.65 -4.03 1.31
C PHE A 21 -3.16 -5.39 0.81
N SER A 22 -4.24 -5.33 0.04
CA SER A 22 -4.82 -6.46 -0.68
C SER A 22 -4.48 -6.35 -2.17
N PRO A 23 -3.63 -7.22 -2.74
CA PRO A 23 -3.34 -7.16 -4.17
C PRO A 23 -4.58 -7.49 -5.00
N THR A 24 -4.80 -6.78 -6.11
CA THR A 24 -5.87 -7.10 -7.06
C THR A 24 -5.32 -7.98 -8.19
N LYS A 25 -6.18 -8.84 -8.77
CA LYS A 25 -5.78 -9.70 -9.90
C LYS A 25 -5.81 -8.96 -11.24
N GLU A 26 -6.49 -7.82 -11.32
CA GLU A 26 -6.67 -7.05 -12.55
C GLU A 26 -5.40 -6.33 -13.00
N LYS A 27 -4.62 -5.78 -12.05
CA LYS A 27 -3.44 -4.97 -12.36
C LYS A 27 -2.26 -5.38 -11.50
N LYS A 28 -1.21 -5.87 -12.15
CA LYS A 28 0.07 -6.18 -11.50
C LYS A 28 0.67 -4.91 -10.89
N GLY A 29 1.01 -4.96 -9.60
CA GLY A 29 1.57 -3.83 -8.87
C GLY A 29 0.53 -2.82 -8.37
N VAL A 30 -0.77 -3.13 -8.50
CA VAL A 30 -1.87 -2.37 -7.90
C VAL A 30 -2.63 -3.28 -6.94
N GLY A 31 -3.06 -2.71 -5.83
CA GLY A 31 -3.92 -3.37 -4.88
C GLY A 31 -4.87 -2.37 -4.23
N THR A 32 -5.70 -2.84 -3.32
CA THR A 32 -6.63 -2.01 -2.57
C THR A 32 -6.16 -1.90 -1.13
N CYS A 33 -6.19 -0.70 -0.57
CA CYS A 33 -5.85 -0.40 0.82
C CYS A 33 -6.82 0.67 1.34
N PHE A 34 -7.43 0.46 2.51
CA PHE A 34 -8.45 1.36 3.09
C PHE A 34 -9.58 1.77 2.11
N GLY A 35 -9.96 0.90 1.17
CA GLY A 35 -10.99 1.19 0.17
C GLY A 35 -10.53 2.03 -1.03
N HIS A 36 -9.22 2.28 -1.16
CA HIS A 36 -8.62 2.99 -2.29
C HIS A 36 -7.67 2.08 -3.06
N ASP A 37 -7.61 2.26 -4.38
CA ASP A 37 -6.59 1.61 -5.21
C ASP A 37 -5.24 2.31 -5.02
N VAL A 38 -4.22 1.52 -4.71
CA VAL A 38 -2.86 1.97 -4.38
C VAL A 38 -1.84 1.10 -5.10
N ILE A 39 -0.71 1.71 -5.45
CA ILE A 39 0.41 0.98 -6.03
C ILE A 39 1.22 0.27 -4.95
N ASP A 40 1.74 -0.92 -5.25
CA ASP A 40 2.49 -1.75 -4.30
C ASP A 40 3.79 -1.08 -3.84
N SER A 41 4.38 -0.23 -4.70
CA SER A 41 5.56 0.59 -4.42
C SER A 41 5.27 1.84 -3.57
N GLY A 42 4.00 2.19 -3.36
CA GLY A 42 3.57 3.35 -2.58
C GLY A 42 3.70 3.14 -1.08
N SER A 43 3.30 4.11 -0.27
CA SER A 43 3.21 3.97 1.18
C SER A 43 2.14 4.90 1.76
N CYS A 44 1.86 4.79 3.05
CA CYS A 44 1.00 5.75 3.75
C CYS A 44 1.40 5.94 5.22
N ASN A 45 0.85 6.96 5.86
CA ASN A 45 1.03 7.22 7.29
C ASN A 45 0.50 6.11 8.22
N PHE A 46 -0.34 5.20 7.69
CA PHE A 46 -0.86 4.03 8.40
C PHE A 46 -0.13 2.73 8.03
N PHE A 47 1.08 2.82 7.44
CA PHE A 47 1.86 1.63 7.12
C PHE A 47 2.07 0.75 8.36
N LYS A 48 1.74 -0.53 8.20
CA LYS A 48 2.00 -1.57 9.19
C LYS A 48 2.57 -2.79 8.49
N LYS A 49 3.82 -3.14 8.83
CA LYS A 49 4.56 -4.23 8.19
C LYS A 49 3.86 -5.58 8.42
N LYS A 50 3.82 -6.43 7.40
CA LYS A 50 3.49 -7.86 7.54
C LYS A 50 4.54 -8.51 8.43
N GLN A 51 4.10 -9.10 9.55
CA GLN A 51 4.96 -9.96 10.38
C GLN A 51 5.21 -11.28 9.66
#